data_AF-A0A7X9PZS9-F1
#
_entry.id   AF-A0A7X9PZS9-F1
#
_cell.length_a   1.000
_cell.length_b   1.000
_cell.length_c   1.000
_cell.angle_alpha   90.00
_cell.angle_beta   90.00
_cell.angle_gamma   90.00
#
_symmetry.space_group_name_H-M   'P 1'
#
loop_
_entity.id
_entity.type
_entity.pdbx_description
1 polymer ?
#
loop_
_entity_poly.entity_id
_entity_poly.type
_entity_poly.pdbx_seq_one_letter_code
_entity_poly.pdbx_strand_id
1 'polypeptide(L)' 'LYRVLELVRMEASRWGVPVVETEIYGMVPASAIYQSAARYLQVADFEPEQIIELRLLEMAGDRS' A
#
# COMPACT_ATOMS: atom_id res chain seq x y z
N LEU A 1 -4.24 1.81 -0.78
CA LEU A 1 -4.74 0.98 -1.90
C LEU A 1 -5.61 -0.19 -1.40
N TYR A 2 -5.23 -0.85 -0.30
CA TYR A 2 -5.97 -1.99 0.26
C TYR A 2 -7.49 -1.76 0.40
N ARG A 3 -7.94 -0.60 0.90
CA ARG A 3 -9.38 -0.33 1.12
C ARG A 3 -10.20 -0.49 -0.16
N VAL A 4 -9.72 0.07 -1.26
CA VAL A 4 -10.41 -0.02 -2.56
C VAL A 4 -10.41 -1.47 -3.05
N LEU A 5 -9.27 -2.16 -2.97
CA LEU A 5 -9.17 -3.56 -3.38
C LEU A 5 -10.10 -4.47 -2.56
N GLU A 6 -10.14 -4.30 -1.24
CA GLU A 6 -11.03 -5.07 -0.37
C GLU A 6 -12.52 -4.80 -0.66
N LEU A 7 -12.89 -3.55 -0.93
CA LEU A 7 -14.26 -3.22 -1.34
C LEU A 7 -14.63 -3.87 -2.67
N VAL A 8 -13.74 -3.84 -3.66
CA VAL A 8 -13.97 -4.49 -4.96
C VAL A 8 -14.05 -6.01 -4.80
N ARG A 9 -13.16 -6.62 -4.01
CA ARG A 9 -13.21 -8.06 -3.69
C ARG A 9 -14.52 -8.44 -3.00
N MET A 10 -14.95 -7.65 -2.02
CA MET A 10 -16.21 -7.87 -1.32
C MET A 10 -17.38 -7.84 -2.30
N GLU A 11 -17.48 -6.82 -3.16
CA GLU A 11 -18.58 -6.73 -4.11
C GLU A 11 -18.52 -7.85 -5.14
N ALA A 12 -17.36 -8.12 -5.75
CA ALA A 12 -17.21 -9.18 -6.75
C ALA A 12 -17.54 -10.58 -6.19
N SER A 13 -17.20 -10.83 -4.93
CA SER A 13 -17.53 -12.10 -4.25
C SER A 13 -19.03 -12.36 -4.14
N ARG A 14 -19.86 -11.30 -4.04
CA ARG A 14 -21.33 -11.42 -4.01
C ARG A 14 -21.89 -11.97 -5.32
N TRP A 15 -21.15 -11.81 -6.41
CA TRP A 15 -21.50 -12.28 -7.74
C TRP A 15 -20.73 -13.53 -8.15
N GLY A 16 -19.95 -14.13 -7.23
CA GLY A 16 -19.12 -15.30 -7.51
C GLY A 16 -17.96 -15.03 -8.48
N VAL A 17 -17.58 -13.76 -8.68
CA VAL A 17 -16.51 -13.35 -9.59
C VAL A 17 -15.24 -13.06 -8.78
N PRO A 18 -14.14 -13.79 -8.97
CA PRO A 18 -12.89 -13.53 -8.25
C PRO A 18 -12.10 -12.36 -8.88
N VAL A 19 -11.46 -11.56 -8.03
CA VAL A 19 -10.41 -10.61 -8.46
C VAL A 19 -9.09 -11.36 -8.52
N VAL A 20 -8.61 -11.62 -9.74
CA VAL A 20 -7.42 -12.45 -10.02
C VAL A 20 -6.13 -11.64 -9.94
N GLU A 21 -6.14 -10.42 -10.47
CA GLU A 21 -4.96 -9.56 -10.54
C GLU A 21 -5.33 -8.08 -10.39
N THR A 22 -4.33 -7.27 -10.07
CA THR A 22 -4.43 -5.81 -10.02
C THR A 22 -3.18 -5.22 -10.64
N GLU A 23 -3.35 -4.15 -11.42
CA GLU A 23 -2.25 -3.42 -12.03
C GLU A 23 -2.21 -1.98 -11.51
N ILE A 24 -1.01 -1.46 -11.33
CA ILE A 24 -0.77 -0.05 -11.02
C ILE A 24 -0.17 0.61 -12.26
N TYR A 25 -0.89 1.58 -12.83
CA TYR A 25 -0.39 2.37 -13.94
C TYR A 25 0.31 3.63 -13.44
N GLY A 26 1.60 3.77 -13.79
CA GLY A 26 2.39 4.96 -13.47
C GLY A 26 2.82 5.03 -12.00
N MET A 27 2.92 6.26 -11.47
CA MET A 27 3.38 6.50 -10.11
C MET A 27 2.22 6.44 -9.11
N VAL A 28 2.51 5.93 -7.92
CA VAL A 28 1.59 5.93 -6.78
C VAL A 28 2.26 6.54 -5.56
N PRO A 29 1.48 7.15 -4.64
CA PRO A 29 2.04 7.62 -3.38
C PRO A 29 2.62 6.46 -2.57
N ALA A 30 3.85 6.62 -2.07
CA ALA A 30 4.50 5.61 -1.24
C ALA A 30 3.67 5.28 0.03
N SER A 31 3.02 6.30 0.62
CA SER A 31 2.11 6.13 1.76
C SER A 31 0.95 5.16 1.46
N ALA A 32 0.46 5.13 0.22
CA ALA A 32 -0.63 4.24 -0.17
C ALA A 32 -0.19 2.77 -0.29
N ILE A 33 1.08 2.53 -0.65
CA ILE A 33 1.72 1.21 -0.66
C ILE A 33 1.99 0.76 0.77
N TYR A 34 2.68 1.60 1.54
CA TYR A 34 2.98 1.36 2.95
C TYR A 34 1.72 1.01 3.77
N GLN A 35 0.64 1.81 3.68
CA GLN A 35 -0.61 1.51 4.40
C GLN A 35 -1.23 0.17 3.97
N SER A 36 -1.02 -0.22 2.71
CA SER A 36 -1.52 -1.50 2.21
C SER A 36 -0.67 -2.66 2.73
N ALA A 37 0.65 -2.51 2.75
CA ALA A 37 1.57 -3.48 3.36
C ALA A 37 1.27 -3.66 4.86
N ALA A 38 1.13 -2.57 5.62
CA ALA A 38 0.77 -2.59 7.04
C ALA A 38 -0.50 -3.43 7.29
N ARG A 39 -1.54 -3.22 6.46
CA ARG A 39 -2.81 -3.94 6.57
C ARG A 39 -2.67 -5.43 6.30
N TYR A 40 -2.03 -5.81 5.20
CA TYR A 40 -1.96 -7.22 4.76
C TYR A 40 -0.94 -8.04 5.55
N LEU A 41 0.15 -7.41 6.00
CA LEU A 41 1.13 -8.05 6.87
C LEU A 41 0.70 -8.04 8.34
N GLN A 42 -0.36 -7.31 8.69
CA GLN A 42 -0.86 -7.16 10.06
C GLN A 42 0.19 -6.64 11.05
N VAL A 43 1.06 -5.75 10.57
CA VAL A 43 2.09 -5.13 11.43
C VAL A 43 1.44 -3.96 12.18
N ALA A 44 1.47 -4.03 13.50
CA ALA A 44 1.03 -2.93 14.36
C ALA A 44 2.13 -1.87 14.45
N ASP A 45 1.73 -0.60 14.57
CA ASP A 45 2.64 0.55 14.75
C ASP A 45 3.78 0.59 13.73
N PHE A 46 3.50 0.13 12.50
CA PHE A 46 4.47 0.20 11.42
C PHE A 46 4.57 1.66 10.99
N GLU A 47 5.73 2.28 11.05
CA GLU A 47 5.93 3.70 10.71
C GLU A 47 6.66 3.86 9.37
N PRO A 48 6.42 4.95 8.60
CA PRO A 48 7.07 5.18 7.32
C PRO A 48 8.60 5.18 7.37
N GLU A 49 9.22 5.62 8.47
CA GLU A 49 10.67 5.71 8.65
C GLU A 49 11.33 4.33 8.78
N GLN A 50 10.53 3.28 9.02
CA GLN A 50 11.00 1.90 8.99
C GLN A 50 11.15 1.35 7.56
N ILE A 51 10.70 2.10 6.53
CA ILE A 51 10.94 1.78 5.12
C ILE A 51 12.23 2.44 4.68
N ILE A 52 13.19 1.61 4.25
CA ILE A 52 14.55 2.03 3.89
C ILE A 52 14.52 3.17 2.87
N GLU A 53 13.74 3.05 1.80
CA GLU A 53 13.66 4.03 0.72
C GLU A 53 13.11 5.39 1.21
N LEU A 54 12.11 5.37 2.10
CA LEU A 54 11.53 6.58 2.67
C LEU A 54 12.51 7.26 3.62
N ARG A 55 13.18 6.48 4.47
CA ARG A 55 14.21 6.99 5.37
C ARG A 55 15.39 7.60 4.61
N LEU A 56 15.83 6.96 3.52
CA LEU A 56 16.91 7.48 2.68
C LEU A 56 16.50 8.79 1.99
N LEU A 57 15.25 8.92 1.56
CA LEU A 57 14.72 10.13 0.94
C LEU A 57 14.66 11.30 1.94
N GLU A 58 14.19 11.04 3.16
CA GLU A 58 14.20 12.01 4.26
C GLU A 58 15.62 12.50 4.56
N MET A 59 16.57 11.57 4.75
CA MET A 59 17.98 11.89 5.00
C MET A 59 18.65 12.62 3.83
N ALA A 60 18.19 12.40 2.59
CA ALA A 60 18.68 13.13 1.44
C ALA A 60 18.17 14.58 1.45
N GLY A 61 16.91 14.81 1.86
CA GLY A 61 16.32 16.14 2.04
C GLY A 61 16.95 16.95 3.16
N ASP A 62 17.30 16.30 4.28
CA ASP A 62 17.96 16.95 5.44
C ASP A 62 19.39 17.43 5.16
N ARG A 63 20.00 16.96 4.06
CA ARG A 63 21.36 17.37 3.64
C ARG A 63 21.35 18.54 2.65
N SER A 64 20.18 19.09 2.33
CA SER A 64 19.98 20.21 1.39
C SER A 64 19.76 21.55 2.08
#